data_AF-A0A7L4KCF6-F1
#
_entry.id   AF-A0A7L4KCF6-F1
#
_cell.length_a   1.000
_cell.length_b   1.000
_cell.length_c   1.000
_cell.angle_alpha   90.00
_cell.angle_beta   90.00
_cell.angle_gamma   90.00
#
_symmetry.space_group_name_H-M   'P 1'
#
loop_
_entity.id
_entity.type
_entity.pdbx_description
1 polymer ?
#
loop_
_entity_poly.entity_id
_entity_poly.type
_entity_poly.pdbx_seq_one_letter_code
_entity_poly.pdbx_strand_id
1 'polypeptide(L)'
;KTLYGANVIIFEGIMAFTDKELLKLLDLKIFVDTDSDIRLVRRLRRDISERGRDIEGVIKQYNKFVKPAFDQHIQPTMRLADIVVPRGTGNTVAIDLIVQHVHSQLEEVRAAWAALASAHQCHPLPQTLSVLKSTPQVRGMHTIIRNRETSRDEFIFYSKRLMRLLIEHALSLLPFQ
;
A
#
# COMPACT_ATOMS: atom_id res chain seq x y z
N LYS A 1 -9.67 -7.62 -9.88
CA LYS A 1 -9.34 -7.78 -8.44
C LYS A 1 -9.11 -6.39 -7.87
N THR A 2 -10.08 -5.84 -7.13
CA THR A 2 -9.90 -4.59 -6.37
C THR A 2 -8.96 -4.90 -5.21
N LEU A 3 -7.81 -4.23 -5.17
CA LEU A 3 -6.87 -4.32 -4.06
C LEU A 3 -7.56 -3.71 -2.83
N TYR A 4 -7.77 -4.48 -1.78
CA TYR A 4 -8.15 -3.94 -0.48
C TYR A 4 -7.09 -2.91 -0.09
N GLY A 5 -7.50 -1.67 0.25
CA GLY A 5 -6.62 -0.50 0.24
C GLY A 5 -5.39 -0.67 1.14
N ALA A 6 -4.21 -0.80 0.54
CA ALA A 6 -2.95 -0.76 1.26
C ALA A 6 -2.67 0.70 1.65
N ASN A 7 -2.31 0.94 2.92
CA ASN A 7 -1.94 2.27 3.39
C ASN A 7 -0.54 2.70 2.91
N VAL A 8 0.29 1.76 2.49
CA VAL A 8 1.64 1.99 1.95
C VAL A 8 1.80 1.15 0.70
N ILE A 9 2.31 1.75 -0.38
CA ILE A 9 2.65 1.08 -1.62
C ILE A 9 4.15 1.25 -1.85
N ILE A 10 4.87 0.13 -1.95
CA ILE A 10 6.29 0.13 -2.29
C ILE A 10 6.40 -0.19 -3.77
N PHE A 11 6.89 0.77 -4.54
CA PHE A 11 7.22 0.58 -5.95
C PHE A 11 8.73 0.41 -6.10
N GLU A 12 9.17 -0.78 -6.53
CA GLU A 12 10.58 -1.13 -6.67
C GLU A 12 10.92 -1.44 -8.13
N GLY A 13 12.11 -1.03 -8.54
CA GLY A 13 12.67 -1.41 -9.83
C GLY A 13 13.82 -0.51 -10.28
N ILE A 14 14.67 -1.04 -11.17
CA ILE A 14 15.86 -0.34 -11.68
C ILE A 14 15.55 0.93 -12.50
N MET A 15 14.31 1.11 -12.95
CA MET A 15 13.86 2.26 -13.75
C MET A 15 12.73 3.04 -13.06
N ALA A 16 12.61 2.91 -11.73
CA ALA A 16 11.50 3.51 -11.00
C ALA A 16 11.45 5.04 -11.08
N PHE A 17 12.59 5.67 -11.36
CA PHE A 17 12.69 7.13 -11.48
C PHE A 17 12.72 7.63 -12.94
N THR A 18 12.42 6.77 -13.91
CA THR A 18 12.45 7.14 -15.33
C THR A 18 11.17 7.85 -15.77
N ASP A 19 10.02 7.44 -15.23
CA ASP A 19 8.73 8.00 -15.62
C ASP A 19 8.37 9.22 -14.76
N LYS A 20 8.13 10.37 -15.42
CA LYS A 20 7.85 11.64 -14.74
C LYS A 20 6.48 11.67 -14.07
N GLU A 21 5.49 10.98 -14.61
CA GLU A 21 4.16 10.92 -14.00
C GLU A 21 4.20 10.07 -12.74
N LEU A 22 4.92 8.95 -12.77
CA LEU A 22 5.17 8.13 -11.59
C LEU A 22 5.89 8.94 -10.50
N LEU A 23 6.94 9.69 -10.84
CA LEU A 23 7.67 10.51 -9.86
C LEU A 23 6.77 11.52 -9.13
N LYS A 24 5.73 12.04 -9.78
CA LYS A 24 4.76 12.96 -9.16
C LYS A 24 3.83 12.27 -8.16
N LEU A 25 3.66 10.94 -8.28
CA LEU A 25 2.84 10.13 -7.39
C LEU A 25 3.61 9.58 -6.18
N LEU A 26 4.96 9.65 -6.20
CA LEU A 26 5.80 9.10 -5.14
C LEU A 26 6.04 10.13 -4.03
N ASP A 27 5.54 9.82 -2.84
CA ASP A 27 5.76 10.66 -1.64
C ASP A 27 7.20 10.58 -1.12
N LEU A 28 7.85 9.42 -1.26
CA LEU A 28 9.23 9.17 -0.83
C LEU A 28 10.01 8.42 -1.92
N LYS A 29 11.12 9.00 -2.37
CA LYS A 29 11.99 8.47 -3.43
C LYS A 29 13.32 8.03 -2.84
N ILE A 30 13.58 6.73 -2.85
CA ILE A 30 14.78 6.14 -2.27
C ILE A 30 15.63 5.50 -3.37
N PHE A 31 16.90 5.89 -3.46
CA PHE A 31 17.88 5.24 -4.34
C PHE A 31 18.85 4.40 -3.51
N VAL A 32 18.95 3.10 -3.79
CA VAL A 32 19.90 2.23 -3.11
C VAL A 32 21.21 2.22 -3.87
N ASP A 33 22.24 2.83 -3.30
CA ASP A 33 23.56 2.90 -3.91
C ASP A 33 24.49 1.80 -3.37
N THR A 34 25.18 1.13 -4.28
CA THR A 34 26.09 0.03 -3.98
C THR A 34 27.10 -0.09 -5.12
N ASP A 35 28.34 -0.37 -4.76
CA ASP A 35 29.43 -0.47 -5.73
C ASP A 35 29.15 -1.52 -6.82
N SER A 36 29.61 -1.22 -8.04
CA SER A 36 29.29 -2.02 -9.24
C SER A 36 29.83 -3.45 -9.18
N ASP A 37 30.96 -3.66 -8.52
CA ASP A 37 31.58 -4.96 -8.28
C ASP A 37 30.76 -5.80 -7.29
N ILE A 38 30.32 -5.21 -6.17
CA ILE A 38 29.45 -5.87 -5.19
C ILE A 38 28.14 -6.29 -5.85
N ARG A 39 27.53 -5.40 -6.66
CA ARG A 39 26.31 -5.70 -7.42
C ARG A 39 26.53 -6.80 -8.45
N LEU A 40 27.66 -6.79 -9.15
CA LEU A 40 28.01 -7.83 -10.12
C LEU A 40 28.19 -9.19 -9.42
N VAL A 41 28.89 -9.25 -8.29
CA VAL A 41 29.07 -10.48 -7.52
C VAL A 41 27.72 -11.05 -7.05
N ARG A 42 26.83 -10.20 -6.53
CA ARG A 42 25.47 -10.62 -6.15
C ARG A 42 24.68 -11.13 -7.35
N ARG A 43 24.77 -10.43 -8.49
CA ARG A 43 24.11 -10.84 -9.73
C ARG A 43 24.64 -12.18 -10.25
N LEU A 44 25.95 -12.39 -10.25
CA LEU A 44 26.59 -13.63 -10.69
C LEU A 44 26.10 -14.80 -9.85
N ARG A 45 26.16 -14.67 -8.52
CA ARG A 45 25.67 -15.71 -7.59
C ARG A 45 24.22 -16.06 -7.92
N ARG A 46 23.32 -15.08 -7.94
CA ARG A 46 21.90 -15.27 -8.22
C ARG A 46 21.63 -15.90 -9.59
N ASP A 47 22.23 -15.37 -10.65
CA ASP A 47 21.98 -15.85 -12.02
C ASP A 47 22.53 -17.27 -12.25
N ILE A 48 23.59 -17.68 -11.55
CA ILE A 48 24.12 -19.05 -11.60
C ILE A 48 23.29 -19.99 -10.73
N SER A 49 23.08 -19.65 -9.44
CA SER A 49 22.47 -20.55 -8.47
C SER A 49 20.96 -20.70 -8.64
N GLU A 50 20.25 -19.62 -8.95
CA GLU A 50 18.77 -19.63 -9.00
C GLU A 50 18.23 -19.75 -10.43
N ARG A 51 19.03 -19.39 -11.45
CA ARG A 51 18.58 -19.34 -12.86
C ARG A 51 19.35 -20.28 -13.79
N GLY A 52 20.35 -21.01 -13.28
CA GLY A 52 21.11 -22.01 -14.04
C GLY A 52 21.90 -21.45 -15.22
N ARG A 53 22.33 -20.18 -15.15
CA ARG A 53 23.10 -19.55 -16.24
C ARG A 53 24.58 -19.83 -16.14
N ASP A 54 25.23 -19.91 -17.30
CA ASP A 54 26.68 -19.97 -17.40
C ASP A 54 27.34 -18.61 -17.08
N ILE A 55 28.51 -18.68 -16.43
CA ILE A 55 29.25 -17.52 -15.93
C ILE A 55 29.69 -16.60 -17.08
N GLU A 56 30.16 -17.17 -18.19
CA GLU A 56 30.64 -16.41 -19.34
C GLU A 56 29.47 -15.65 -19.98
N GLY A 57 28.32 -16.32 -20.10
CA GLY A 57 27.08 -15.71 -20.57
C GLY A 57 26.63 -14.51 -19.73
N VAL A 58 26.69 -14.63 -18.39
CA VAL A 58 26.29 -13.54 -17.47
C VAL A 58 27.24 -12.35 -17.57
N ILE A 59 28.54 -12.58 -17.65
CA ILE A 59 29.57 -11.54 -17.80
C ILE A 59 29.42 -10.84 -19.16
N LYS A 60 29.24 -11.61 -20.24
CA LYS A 60 29.01 -11.06 -21.58
C LYS A 60 27.77 -10.17 -21.61
N GLN A 61 26.66 -10.60 -21.02
CA GLN A 61 25.44 -9.79 -20.91
C GLN A 61 25.67 -8.54 -20.04
N TYR A 62 26.43 -8.68 -18.95
CA TYR A 62 26.72 -7.56 -18.05
C TYR A 62 27.43 -6.43 -18.79
N ASN A 63 28.55 -6.75 -19.44
CA ASN A 63 29.38 -5.77 -20.14
C ASN A 63 28.68 -5.19 -21.37
N LYS A 64 27.93 -6.02 -22.11
CA LYS A 64 27.27 -5.58 -23.33
C LYS A 64 26.05 -4.70 -23.09
N PHE A 65 25.26 -5.00 -22.05
CA PHE A 65 23.94 -4.38 -21.86
C PHE A 65 23.74 -3.76 -20.49
N VAL A 66 24.03 -4.50 -19.41
CA VAL A 66 23.64 -4.07 -18.06
C VAL A 66 24.44 -2.87 -17.58
N LYS A 67 25.77 -2.92 -17.68
CA LYS A 67 26.64 -1.83 -17.23
C LYS A 67 26.43 -0.55 -18.04
N PRO A 68 26.45 -0.57 -19.39
CA PRO A 68 26.18 0.64 -20.18
C PRO A 68 24.80 1.26 -19.89
N ALA A 69 23.75 0.43 -19.79
CA ALA A 69 22.42 0.92 -19.45
C ALA A 69 22.35 1.51 -18.03
N PHE A 70 23.05 0.91 -17.08
CA PHE A 70 23.14 1.45 -15.73
C PHE A 70 23.80 2.83 -15.73
N ASP A 71 24.98 2.95 -16.32
CA ASP A 71 25.77 4.18 -16.32
C ASP A 71 25.03 5.32 -17.07
N GLN A 72 24.35 5.00 -18.18
CA GLN A 72 23.68 5.98 -19.03
C GLN A 72 22.27 6.37 -18.57
N HIS A 73 21.51 5.43 -18.03
CA HIS A 73 20.07 5.63 -17.79
C HIS A 73 19.63 5.48 -16.34
N ILE A 74 20.34 4.69 -15.53
CA ILE A 74 19.90 4.40 -14.16
C ILE A 74 20.65 5.27 -13.16
N GLN A 75 21.98 5.28 -13.18
CA GLN A 75 22.80 6.05 -12.25
C GLN A 75 22.46 7.55 -12.24
N PRO A 76 22.22 8.22 -13.38
CA PRO A 76 21.87 9.64 -13.38
C PRO A 76 20.56 9.96 -12.65
N THR A 77 19.65 8.98 -12.51
CA THR A 77 18.38 9.16 -11.81
C THR A 77 18.54 9.26 -10.30
N MET A 78 19.69 8.87 -9.75
CA MET A 78 20.01 9.00 -8.32
C MET A 78 19.81 10.44 -7.81
N ARG A 79 20.03 11.45 -8.67
CA ARG A 79 19.80 12.87 -8.34
C ARG A 79 18.34 13.23 -8.05
N LEU A 80 17.39 12.37 -8.42
CA LEU A 80 15.95 12.56 -8.21
C LEU A 80 15.48 11.94 -6.88
N ALA A 81 16.38 11.24 -6.18
CA ALA A 81 16.08 10.61 -4.90
C ALA A 81 16.04 11.66 -3.78
N ASP A 82 15.09 11.50 -2.86
CA ASP A 82 15.08 12.26 -1.61
C ASP A 82 16.13 11.68 -0.65
N ILE A 83 16.35 10.36 -0.70
CA ILE A 83 17.32 9.65 0.16
C ILE A 83 18.15 8.69 -0.69
N VAL A 84 19.47 8.71 -0.49
CA VAL A 84 20.39 7.70 -1.03
C VAL A 84 20.85 6.78 0.09
N VAL A 85 20.56 5.49 -0.03
CA VAL A 85 20.91 4.48 1.00
C VAL A 85 22.14 3.69 0.52
N PRO A 86 23.30 3.86 1.17
CA PRO A 86 24.49 3.08 0.84
C PRO A 86 24.35 1.65 1.39
N ARG A 87 24.98 0.69 0.71
CA ARG A 87 25.12 -0.73 1.13
C ARG A 87 23.81 -1.53 1.22
N GLY A 88 22.68 -0.96 0.80
CA GLY A 88 21.39 -1.62 0.70
C GLY A 88 20.98 -2.33 1.99
N THR A 89 20.66 -3.63 1.87
CA THR A 89 20.15 -4.47 2.98
C THR A 89 21.08 -4.60 4.19
N GLY A 90 22.37 -4.28 4.05
CA GLY A 90 23.32 -4.30 5.18
C GLY A 90 23.25 -3.06 6.08
N ASN A 91 22.50 -2.03 5.68
CA ASN A 91 22.39 -0.78 6.43
C ASN A 91 21.10 -0.75 7.25
N THR A 92 21.11 -1.47 8.38
CA THR A 92 19.97 -1.56 9.29
C THR A 92 19.53 -0.19 9.81
N VAL A 93 20.49 0.70 10.08
CA VAL A 93 20.20 2.08 10.53
C VAL A 93 19.36 2.85 9.52
N ALA A 94 19.71 2.79 8.22
CA ALA A 94 18.92 3.44 7.19
C ALA A 94 17.52 2.81 7.05
N ILE A 95 17.42 1.49 7.15
CA ILE A 95 16.13 0.79 7.11
C ILE A 95 15.25 1.23 8.28
N ASP A 96 15.79 1.27 9.50
CA ASP A 96 15.05 1.68 10.70
C ASP A 96 14.55 3.13 10.58
N LEU A 97 15.36 4.04 10.05
CA LEU A 97 14.95 5.42 9.80
C LEU A 97 13.81 5.52 8.79
N ILE A 98 13.86 4.74 7.70
CA ILE A 98 12.78 4.69 6.70
C ILE A 98 11.50 4.13 7.32
N VAL A 99 11.62 3.04 8.09
CA VAL A 99 10.48 2.40 8.78
C VAL A 99 9.84 3.36 9.77
N GLN A 100 10.63 4.05 10.59
CA GLN A 100 10.14 5.05 11.53
C GLN A 100 9.43 6.21 10.82
N HIS A 101 10.00 6.69 9.71
CA HIS A 101 9.37 7.75 8.91
C HIS A 101 8.01 7.32 8.35
N VAL A 102 7.91 6.13 7.77
CA VAL A 102 6.65 5.57 7.25
C VAL A 102 5.62 5.41 8.38
N HIS A 103 6.03 4.93 9.55
CA HIS A 103 5.14 4.84 10.72
C HIS A 103 4.60 6.21 11.14
N SER A 104 5.46 7.24 11.20
CA SER A 104 5.04 8.59 11.54
C SER A 104 4.00 9.14 10.56
N GLN A 105 4.22 8.95 9.25
CA GLN A 105 3.28 9.38 8.21
C GLN A 105 1.93 8.66 8.31
N LEU A 106 1.94 7.35 8.62
CA LEU A 106 0.71 6.58 8.80
C LEU A 106 -0.11 7.05 10.01
N GLU A 107 0.55 7.39 11.12
CA GLU A 107 -0.15 7.88 12.31
C GLU A 107 -0.77 9.26 12.09
N GLU A 108 -0.12 10.15 11.34
CA GLU A 108 -0.74 11.43 10.93
C GLU A 108 -2.01 11.23 10.10
N VAL A 109 -1.97 10.32 9.11
CA VAL A 109 -3.15 9.99 8.29
C VAL A 109 -4.26 9.40 9.16
N ARG A 110 -3.93 8.50 10.08
CA ARG A 110 -4.91 7.91 11.01
C ARG A 110 -5.52 8.97 11.93
N ALA A 111 -4.72 9.88 12.46
CA ALA A 111 -5.20 10.97 13.30
C ALA A 111 -6.15 11.89 12.52
N ALA A 112 -5.81 12.23 11.27
CA ALA A 112 -6.68 13.02 10.39
C ALA A 112 -8.01 12.30 10.12
N TRP A 113 -7.99 10.99 9.86
CA TRP A 113 -9.21 10.21 9.66
C TRP A 113 -10.04 10.07 10.94
N ALA A 114 -9.41 9.91 12.09
CA ALA A 114 -10.08 9.91 13.39
C ALA A 114 -10.73 11.26 13.71
N ALA A 115 -10.06 12.36 13.38
CA ALA A 115 -10.60 13.71 13.48
C ALA A 115 -11.79 13.91 12.54
N LEU A 116 -11.73 13.47 11.28
CA LEU A 116 -12.85 13.51 10.35
C LEU A 116 -14.05 12.67 10.82
N ALA A 117 -13.79 11.46 11.36
CA ALA A 117 -14.83 10.61 11.93
C ALA A 117 -15.50 11.25 13.16
N SER A 118 -14.75 12.04 13.92
CA SER A 118 -15.24 12.74 15.12
C SER A 118 -15.83 14.12 14.82
N ALA A 119 -15.44 14.76 13.71
CA ALA A 119 -15.91 16.09 13.31
C ALA A 119 -17.44 16.13 13.13
N HIS A 120 -18.05 15.03 12.71
CA HIS A 120 -19.51 14.91 12.63
C HIS A 120 -20.22 14.76 13.98
N GLN A 121 -19.53 14.46 15.08
CA GLN A 121 -20.18 14.25 16.39
C GLN A 121 -20.79 15.55 16.95
N CYS A 122 -20.29 16.71 16.51
CA CYS A 122 -20.74 18.03 16.97
C CYS A 122 -21.63 18.78 15.97
N HIS A 123 -21.91 18.20 14.80
CA HIS A 123 -22.80 18.81 13.81
C HIS A 123 -24.10 18.01 13.68
N PRO A 124 -25.26 18.68 13.51
CA PRO A 124 -26.49 17.97 13.22
C PRO A 124 -26.31 17.20 11.91
N LEU A 125 -26.83 15.97 11.88
CA LEU A 125 -26.83 15.16 10.67
C LEU A 125 -27.53 15.93 9.52
N PRO A 126 -27.06 15.81 8.27
CA PRO A 126 -27.72 16.43 7.14
C PRO A 126 -29.21 16.05 7.08
N GLN A 127 -30.07 16.99 6.71
CA GLN A 127 -31.53 16.72 6.57
C GLN A 127 -31.84 15.65 5.51
N THR A 128 -30.90 15.38 4.60
CA THR A 128 -30.97 14.34 3.58
C THR A 128 -30.57 12.94 4.06
N LEU A 129 -30.07 12.81 5.30
CA LEU A 129 -29.65 11.54 5.88
C LEU A 129 -30.74 10.96 6.78
N SER A 130 -31.34 9.84 6.35
CA SER A 130 -32.23 9.04 7.19
C SER A 130 -31.48 7.85 7.78
N VAL A 131 -31.50 7.74 9.11
CA VAL A 131 -30.78 6.67 9.84
C VAL A 131 -31.79 5.62 10.30
N LEU A 132 -31.50 4.35 9.98
CA LEU A 132 -32.29 3.23 10.49
C LEU A 132 -32.25 3.20 12.02
N LYS A 133 -33.42 3.11 12.65
CA LYS A 133 -33.53 3.06 14.12
C LYS A 133 -32.71 1.90 14.69
N SER A 134 -31.85 2.19 15.67
CA SER A 134 -31.04 1.18 16.37
C SER A 134 -31.87 0.38 17.38
N THR A 135 -32.68 -0.56 16.88
CA THR A 135 -33.46 -1.48 17.72
C THR A 135 -32.56 -2.53 18.38
N PRO A 136 -33.00 -3.20 19.47
CA PRO A 136 -32.24 -4.30 20.06
C PRO A 136 -31.84 -5.38 19.06
N GLN A 137 -32.69 -5.67 18.07
CA GLN A 137 -32.39 -6.58 16.96
C GLN A 137 -31.23 -6.07 16.09
N VAL A 138 -31.28 -4.80 15.65
CA VAL A 138 -30.21 -4.17 14.83
C VAL A 138 -28.89 -4.18 15.59
N ARG A 139 -28.90 -3.85 16.89
CA ARG A 139 -27.69 -3.91 17.72
C ARG A 139 -27.16 -5.34 17.84
N GLY A 140 -28.02 -6.33 18.08
CA GLY A 140 -27.62 -7.73 18.15
C GLY A 140 -26.97 -8.22 16.86
N MET A 141 -27.54 -7.86 15.71
CA MET A 141 -26.94 -8.17 14.40
C MET A 141 -25.58 -7.50 14.23
N HIS A 142 -25.43 -6.22 14.61
CA HIS A 142 -24.12 -5.56 14.58
C HIS A 142 -23.09 -6.22 15.49
N THR A 143 -23.48 -6.67 16.68
CA THR A 143 -22.58 -7.38 17.60
C THR A 143 -22.06 -8.67 16.96
N ILE A 144 -22.93 -9.45 16.34
CA ILE A 144 -22.53 -10.70 15.66
C ILE A 144 -21.63 -10.39 14.45
N ILE A 145 -22.03 -9.45 13.59
CA ILE A 145 -21.24 -9.08 12.39
C ILE A 145 -19.84 -8.55 12.76
N ARG A 146 -19.69 -7.88 13.90
CA ARG A 146 -18.41 -7.31 14.37
C ARG A 146 -17.60 -8.25 15.24
N ASN A 147 -18.12 -9.42 15.61
CA ASN A 147 -17.36 -10.40 16.39
C ASN A 147 -16.37 -11.13 15.48
N ARG A 148 -15.08 -11.11 15.85
CA ARG A 148 -14.00 -11.77 15.12
C ARG A 148 -14.16 -13.30 15.04
N GLU A 149 -14.86 -13.90 16.02
CA GLU A 149 -15.07 -15.34 16.11
C GLU A 149 -16.31 -15.83 15.34
N THR A 150 -17.10 -14.93 14.75
CA THR A 150 -18.32 -15.29 14.01
C THR A 150 -17.99 -16.08 12.75
N SER A 151 -18.70 -17.20 12.57
CA SER A 151 -18.56 -18.06 11.40
C SER A 151 -18.94 -17.34 10.11
N ARG A 152 -18.36 -17.76 8.98
CA ARG A 152 -18.68 -17.17 7.66
C ARG A 152 -20.17 -17.20 7.35
N ASP A 153 -20.85 -18.30 7.67
CA ASP A 153 -22.26 -18.48 7.35
C ASP A 153 -23.15 -17.55 8.19
N GLU A 154 -22.86 -17.41 9.48
CA GLU A 154 -23.54 -16.45 10.35
C GLU A 154 -23.28 -15.01 9.93
N PHE A 155 -22.04 -14.66 9.60
CA PHE A 155 -21.70 -13.32 9.11
C PHE A 155 -22.54 -12.97 7.87
N ILE A 156 -22.63 -13.89 6.91
CA ILE A 156 -23.44 -13.70 5.69
C ILE A 156 -24.93 -13.58 6.05
N PHE A 157 -25.44 -14.46 6.91
CA PHE A 157 -26.84 -14.49 7.30
C PHE A 157 -27.28 -13.17 7.97
N TYR A 158 -26.55 -12.72 9.00
CA TYR A 158 -26.89 -11.51 9.73
C TYR A 158 -26.64 -10.25 8.91
N SER A 159 -25.62 -10.23 8.04
CA SER A 159 -25.41 -9.13 7.11
C SER A 159 -26.58 -8.97 6.13
N LYS A 160 -27.07 -10.08 5.54
CA LYS A 160 -28.26 -10.08 4.68
C LYS A 160 -29.49 -9.58 5.42
N ARG A 161 -29.67 -9.99 6.68
CA ARG A 161 -30.81 -9.56 7.49
C ARG A 161 -30.76 -8.08 7.82
N LEU A 162 -29.59 -7.53 8.13
CA LEU A 162 -29.39 -6.10 8.33
C LEU A 162 -29.63 -5.30 7.03
N MET A 163 -29.11 -5.79 5.89
CA MET A 163 -29.34 -5.18 4.58
C MET A 163 -30.83 -5.13 4.22
N ARG A 164 -31.59 -6.18 4.52
CA ARG A 164 -33.03 -6.19 4.29
C ARG A 164 -33.75 -5.09 5.07
N LEU A 165 -33.44 -4.91 6.36
CA LEU A 165 -34.01 -3.83 7.16
C LEU A 165 -33.65 -2.44 6.63
N LEU A 166 -32.41 -2.27 6.15
CA LEU A 166 -31.98 -1.01 5.53
C LEU A 166 -32.78 -0.72 4.26
N ILE A 167 -32.97 -1.72 3.39
CA ILE A 167 -33.75 -1.57 2.15
C ILE A 167 -35.22 -1.29 2.47
N GLU A 168 -35.84 -2.03 3.40
CA GLU A 168 -37.23 -1.81 3.82
C GLU A 168 -37.44 -0.38 4.37
N HIS A 169 -36.49 0.10 5.18
CA HIS A 169 -36.51 1.49 5.68
C HIS A 169 -36.24 2.51 4.59
N ALA A 170 -35.41 2.22 3.59
CA ALA A 170 -35.20 3.12 2.46
C ALA A 170 -36.45 3.21 1.56
N LEU A 171 -37.11 2.08 1.32
CA LEU A 171 -38.34 2.03 0.51
C LEU A 171 -39.50 2.79 1.16
N SER A 172 -39.58 2.81 2.49
CA SER A 172 -40.62 3.58 3.20
C SER A 172 -40.47 5.10 3.05
N LEU A 173 -39.31 5.59 2.59
CA LEU A 173 -39.04 7.00 2.34
C LEU A 173 -39.34 7.43 0.90
N LEU A 174 -39.70 6.49 0.01
CA LEU A 174 -40.09 6.82 -1.35
C LEU A 174 -41.45 7.54 -1.35
N PRO A 175 -41.63 8.58 -2.18
CA PRO A 175 -42.92 9.25 -2.28
C PRO A 175 -43.99 8.28 -2.78
N PHE A 176 -45.13 8.26 -2.11
CA PHE A 176 -46.31 7.53 -2.58
C PHE A 176 -46.87 8.29 -3.78
N GLN A 177 -46.86 7.66 -4.96
CA GLN A 177 -47.59 8.13 -6.15
C GLN A 177 -48.80 7.23 -6.36
#